data_AF-A0AB37GTY0-F1
#
_entry.id   AF-A0AB37GTY0-F1
#
_cell.length_a   1.000
_cell.length_b   1.000
_cell.length_c   1.000
_cell.angle_alpha   90.00
_cell.angle_beta   90.00
_cell.angle_gamma   90.00
#
_symmetry.space_group_name_H-M   'P 1'
#
loop_
_entity.id
_entity.type
_entity.pdbx_description
1 polymer ?
#
loop_
_entity_poly.entity_id
_entity_poly.type
_entity_poly.pdbx_seq_one_letter_code
_entity_poly.pdbx_strand_id
1 'polypeptide(L)'
;MNPLQAFELNEISNNSLQQESRPQFEITDMNSLNWAFRKIAALKTQEKEIKALAETERQRIDEWETQELKPVADNLEFFENLVSVYHSKQLEQDPKAKTLSTPYGKSKSRAIKEQPKPADKDKLLKHVKEAGLTEFIKEDVKWGDLKKSLSIKEVGGKKVVVDENGQAVPGIEIEPASTSFKVEV
;
A
#
# COMPACT_ATOMS: atom_id res chain seq x y z
N MET A 1 -23.83 -5.07 16.26
CA MET A 1 -23.32 -5.46 17.59
C MET A 1 -24.35 -6.33 18.33
N ASN A 2 -23.92 -7.29 19.15
CA ASN A 2 -24.83 -8.09 19.99
C ASN A 2 -25.03 -7.47 21.40
N PRO A 3 -26.05 -7.90 22.17
CA PRO A 3 -26.33 -7.31 23.49
C PRO A 3 -25.20 -7.46 24.51
N LEU A 4 -24.46 -8.57 24.46
CA LEU A 4 -23.32 -8.81 25.35
C LEU A 4 -22.20 -7.80 25.10
N GLN A 5 -21.83 -7.60 23.84
CA GLN A 5 -20.81 -6.63 23.43
C GLN A 5 -21.22 -5.20 23.78
N ALA A 6 -22.50 -4.84 23.59
CA ALA A 6 -22.99 -3.53 23.98
C ALA A 6 -22.85 -3.29 25.50
N PHE A 7 -23.14 -4.32 26.31
CA PHE A 7 -22.90 -4.28 27.76
C PHE A 7 -21.41 -4.11 28.09
N GLU A 8 -20.52 -4.85 27.41
CA GLU A 8 -19.07 -4.71 27.60
C GLU A 8 -18.58 -3.28 27.37
N LEU A 9 -19.05 -2.64 26.29
CA LEU A 9 -18.66 -1.28 25.93
C LEU A 9 -19.17 -0.25 26.93
N ASN A 10 -20.39 -0.43 27.43
CA ASN A 10 -20.92 0.43 28.49
C ASN A 10 -20.06 0.34 29.76
N GLU A 11 -19.66 -0.87 30.16
CA GLU A 11 -18.78 -1.06 31.30
C GLU A 11 -17.38 -0.44 31.07
N ILE A 12 -16.80 -0.58 29.87
CA ILE A 12 -15.52 0.07 29.51
C ILE A 12 -15.65 1.59 29.63
N SER A 13 -16.70 2.16 29.03
CA SER A 13 -16.93 3.62 29.04
C SER A 13 -17.19 4.16 30.45
N ASN A 14 -17.87 3.40 31.32
CA ASN A 14 -18.11 3.82 32.70
C ASN A 14 -16.83 3.73 33.54
N ASN A 15 -15.98 2.73 33.28
CA ASN A 15 -14.71 2.57 34.00
C ASN A 15 -13.66 3.61 33.58
N SER A 16 -13.60 4.02 32.30
CA SER A 16 -12.68 5.08 31.86
C SER A 16 -13.00 6.45 32.48
N LEU A 17 -14.25 6.70 32.88
CA LEU A 17 -14.67 7.92 33.58
C LEU A 17 -14.26 7.97 35.07
N GLN A 18 -13.74 6.87 35.65
CA GLN A 18 -13.46 6.73 37.09
C GLN A 18 -11.96 6.59 37.43
N GLN A 19 -11.06 6.99 36.53
CA GLN A 19 -9.68 6.46 36.45
C GLN A 19 -8.56 7.22 37.19
N GLU A 20 -8.82 8.20 38.06
CA GLU A 20 -7.71 8.96 38.69
C GLU A 20 -6.95 8.22 39.81
N SER A 21 -7.37 7.03 40.27
CA SER A 21 -6.72 6.40 41.43
C SER A 21 -6.82 4.86 41.58
N ARG A 22 -7.16 4.11 40.52
CA ARG A 22 -7.25 2.63 40.61
C ARG A 22 -5.98 1.93 40.11
N PRO A 23 -5.53 0.83 40.76
CA PRO A 23 -4.42 0.04 40.27
C PRO A 23 -4.70 -0.53 38.87
N GLN A 24 -3.66 -0.63 38.06
CA GLN A 24 -3.74 -1.20 36.71
C GLN A 24 -4.19 -2.67 36.80
N PHE A 25 -5.18 -3.05 35.99
CA PHE A 25 -5.67 -4.43 35.95
C PHE A 25 -4.60 -5.37 35.37
N GLU A 26 -4.35 -6.50 36.04
CA GLU A 26 -3.42 -7.55 35.61
C GLU A 26 -4.19 -8.85 35.36
N ILE A 27 -3.82 -9.57 34.29
CA ILE A 27 -4.39 -10.88 33.96
C ILE A 27 -3.61 -11.94 34.74
N THR A 28 -4.26 -12.60 35.69
CA THR A 28 -3.62 -13.59 36.58
C THR A 28 -4.16 -15.00 36.39
N ASP A 29 -5.28 -15.17 35.68
CA ASP A 29 -5.94 -16.47 35.47
C ASP A 29 -6.71 -16.55 34.13
N MET A 30 -7.27 -17.71 33.83
CA MET A 30 -8.02 -17.92 32.59
C MET A 30 -9.33 -17.10 32.54
N ASN A 31 -9.93 -16.79 33.69
CA ASN A 31 -11.18 -16.03 33.74
C ASN A 31 -10.95 -14.54 33.43
N SER A 32 -9.89 -13.95 34.00
CA SER A 32 -9.42 -12.60 33.71
C SER A 32 -8.93 -12.46 32.26
N LEU A 33 -8.31 -13.52 31.70
CA LEU A 33 -7.99 -13.57 30.27
C LEU A 33 -9.25 -13.60 29.39
N ASN A 34 -10.23 -14.43 29.71
CA ASN A 34 -11.51 -14.48 28.99
C ASN A 34 -12.28 -13.16 29.07
N TRP A 35 -12.24 -12.48 30.21
CA TRP A 35 -12.78 -11.12 30.36
C TRP A 35 -12.08 -10.16 29.39
N ALA A 36 -10.74 -10.16 29.35
CA ALA A 36 -9.98 -9.31 28.43
C ALA A 36 -10.37 -9.60 26.96
N PHE A 37 -10.51 -10.87 26.56
CA PHE A 37 -10.98 -11.23 25.22
C PHE A 37 -12.39 -10.74 24.90
N ARG A 38 -13.34 -10.80 25.84
CA ARG A 38 -14.69 -10.23 25.66
C ARG A 38 -14.63 -8.73 25.42
N LYS A 39 -13.83 -8.00 26.20
CA LYS A 39 -13.62 -6.55 26.03
C LYS A 39 -13.02 -6.23 24.66
N ILE A 40 -11.99 -6.96 24.25
CA ILE A 40 -11.33 -6.76 22.95
C ILE A 40 -12.31 -7.06 21.80
N ALA A 41 -13.09 -8.14 21.88
CA ALA A 41 -14.07 -8.49 20.84
C ALA A 41 -15.16 -7.42 20.68
N ALA A 42 -15.64 -6.85 21.79
CA ALA A 42 -16.59 -5.74 21.77
C ALA A 42 -15.98 -4.48 21.13
N LEU A 43 -14.76 -4.10 21.51
CA LEU A 43 -14.05 -2.96 20.95
C LEU A 43 -13.75 -3.13 19.45
N LYS A 44 -13.30 -4.31 19.00
CA LYS A 44 -13.09 -4.60 17.57
C LYS A 44 -14.39 -4.51 16.77
N THR A 45 -15.51 -4.93 17.36
CA THR A 45 -16.83 -4.81 16.72
C THR A 45 -17.22 -3.34 16.57
N GLN A 46 -17.05 -2.53 17.61
CA GLN A 46 -17.29 -1.08 17.56
C GLN A 46 -16.37 -0.40 16.54
N GLU A 47 -15.08 -0.74 16.53
CA GLU A 47 -14.11 -0.23 15.56
C GLU A 47 -14.55 -0.52 14.13
N LYS A 48 -14.99 -1.76 13.86
CA LYS A 48 -15.50 -2.15 12.55
C LYS A 48 -16.74 -1.35 12.15
N GLU A 49 -17.68 -1.14 13.07
CA GLU A 49 -18.89 -0.34 12.82
C GLU A 49 -18.56 1.13 12.51
N ILE A 50 -17.64 1.73 13.28
CA ILE A 50 -17.15 3.10 13.03
C ILE A 50 -16.48 3.19 11.67
N LYS A 51 -15.58 2.24 11.34
CA LYS A 51 -14.90 2.21 10.05
C LYS A 51 -15.88 2.04 8.88
N ALA A 52 -16.87 1.17 9.02
CA ALA A 52 -17.89 0.95 7.99
C ALA A 52 -18.75 2.20 7.75
N LEU A 53 -19.16 2.88 8.81
CA LEU A 53 -19.90 4.14 8.70
C LEU A 53 -19.03 5.22 8.04
N ALA A 54 -17.80 5.41 8.52
CA ALA A 54 -16.89 6.40 7.97
C ALA A 54 -16.57 6.14 6.49
N GLU A 55 -16.43 4.88 6.10
CA GLU A 55 -16.23 4.49 4.69
C GLU A 55 -17.46 4.80 3.83
N THR A 56 -18.66 4.53 4.34
CA THR A 56 -19.91 4.85 3.64
C THR A 56 -20.05 6.36 3.42
N GLU A 57 -19.73 7.17 4.42
CA GLU A 57 -19.79 8.63 4.27
C GLU A 57 -18.67 9.15 3.35
N ARG A 58 -17.46 8.59 3.38
CA ARG A 58 -16.41 8.91 2.40
C ARG A 58 -16.87 8.64 0.97
N GLN A 59 -17.45 7.47 0.71
CA GLN A 59 -17.98 7.13 -0.60
C GLN A 59 -19.05 8.13 -1.07
N ARG A 60 -19.96 8.56 -0.18
CA ARG A 60 -20.95 9.59 -0.52
C ARG A 60 -20.31 10.94 -0.84
N ILE A 61 -19.28 11.34 -0.10
CA ILE A 61 -18.55 12.58 -0.36
C ILE A 61 -17.80 12.49 -1.70
N ASP A 62 -17.15 11.38 -1.99
CA ASP A 62 -16.44 11.14 -3.25
C ASP A 62 -17.41 11.14 -4.44
N GLU A 63 -18.59 10.53 -4.29
CA GLU A 63 -19.66 10.54 -5.29
C GLU A 63 -20.19 11.96 -5.52
N TRP A 64 -20.45 12.71 -4.45
CA TRP A 64 -20.89 14.10 -4.53
C TRP A 64 -19.82 14.98 -5.20
N GLU A 65 -18.56 14.87 -4.80
CA GLU A 65 -17.44 15.59 -5.41
C GLU A 65 -17.35 15.28 -6.91
N THR A 66 -17.43 14.00 -7.28
CA THR A 66 -17.40 13.58 -8.68
C THR A 66 -18.56 14.18 -9.48
N GLN A 67 -19.76 14.25 -8.89
CA GLN A 67 -20.93 14.86 -9.54
C GLN A 67 -20.77 16.36 -9.73
N GLU A 68 -20.28 17.09 -8.73
CA GLU A 68 -20.05 18.53 -8.81
C GLU A 68 -18.90 18.89 -9.77
N LEU A 69 -17.85 18.06 -9.81
CA LEU A 69 -16.72 18.27 -10.71
C LEU A 69 -17.00 17.86 -12.15
N LYS A 70 -18.00 16.99 -12.40
CA LYS A 70 -18.36 16.56 -13.76
C LYS A 70 -18.61 17.71 -14.74
N PRO A 71 -19.51 18.69 -14.47
CA PRO A 71 -19.71 19.81 -15.39
C PRO A 71 -18.45 20.68 -15.55
N VAL A 72 -17.61 20.79 -14.53
CA VAL A 72 -16.34 21.54 -14.61
C VAL A 72 -15.37 20.81 -15.55
N ALA A 73 -15.23 19.49 -15.39
CA ALA A 73 -14.40 18.65 -16.24
C ALA A 73 -14.89 18.67 -17.70
N ASP A 74 -16.19 18.55 -17.94
CA ASP A 74 -16.79 18.60 -19.28
C ASP A 74 -16.48 19.95 -19.98
N ASN A 75 -16.60 21.06 -19.25
CA ASN A 75 -16.27 22.39 -19.79
C ASN A 75 -14.76 22.55 -20.05
N LEU A 76 -13.92 22.03 -19.15
CA LEU A 76 -12.47 22.08 -19.30
C LEU A 76 -12.04 21.29 -20.53
N GLU A 77 -12.53 20.05 -20.70
CA GLU A 77 -12.26 19.22 -21.88
C GLU A 77 -12.74 19.90 -23.16
N PHE A 78 -13.94 20.52 -23.14
CA PHE A 78 -14.45 21.27 -24.27
C PHE A 78 -13.49 22.39 -24.72
N PHE A 79 -13.02 23.24 -23.78
CA PHE A 79 -12.11 24.33 -24.12
C PHE A 79 -10.72 23.84 -24.51
N GLU A 80 -10.19 22.82 -23.85
CA GLU A 80 -8.92 22.20 -24.23
C GLU A 80 -8.97 21.62 -25.64
N ASN A 81 -10.09 20.99 -26.02
CA ASN A 81 -10.30 20.50 -27.37
C ASN A 81 -10.33 21.64 -28.40
N LEU A 82 -10.98 22.77 -28.10
CA LEU A 82 -10.94 23.95 -28.99
C LEU A 82 -9.51 24.46 -29.19
N VAL A 83 -8.71 24.53 -28.12
CA VAL A 83 -7.29 24.90 -28.20
C VAL A 83 -6.52 23.90 -29.06
N SER A 84 -6.74 22.60 -28.87
CA SER A 84 -6.10 21.53 -29.63
C SER A 84 -6.43 21.60 -31.13
N VAL A 85 -7.71 21.76 -31.48
CA VAL A 85 -8.17 21.90 -32.87
C VAL A 85 -7.55 23.13 -33.53
N TYR A 86 -7.52 24.27 -32.83
CA TYR A 86 -6.90 25.48 -33.35
C TYR A 86 -5.38 25.32 -33.53
N HIS A 87 -4.67 24.80 -32.52
CA HIS A 87 -3.22 24.60 -32.59
C HIS A 87 -2.84 23.60 -33.69
N SER A 88 -3.64 22.55 -33.90
CA SER A 88 -3.45 21.59 -34.99
C SER A 88 -3.54 22.27 -36.36
N LYS A 89 -4.55 23.11 -36.59
CA LYS A 89 -4.66 23.91 -37.83
C LYS A 89 -3.48 24.86 -38.03
N GLN A 90 -2.96 25.46 -36.96
CA GLN A 90 -1.77 26.32 -37.04
C GLN A 90 -0.51 25.52 -37.41
N LEU A 91 -0.37 24.28 -36.91
CA LEU A 91 0.74 23.40 -37.26
C LEU A 91 0.70 22.89 -38.69
N GLU A 92 -0.50 22.65 -39.23
CA GLU A 92 -0.70 22.29 -40.64
C GLU A 92 -0.24 23.42 -41.57
N GLN A 93 -0.48 24.68 -41.16
CA GLN A 93 -0.07 25.87 -41.92
C GLN A 93 1.41 26.20 -41.73
N ASP A 94 1.91 26.12 -40.49
CA ASP A 94 3.31 26.33 -40.14
C ASP A 94 3.82 25.22 -39.20
N PRO A 95 4.60 24.25 -39.71
CA PRO A 95 5.20 23.19 -38.90
C PRO A 95 6.15 23.70 -37.79
N LYS A 96 6.58 24.97 -37.83
CA LYS A 96 7.39 25.60 -36.78
C LYS A 96 6.56 26.20 -35.64
N ALA A 97 5.23 26.31 -35.79
CA ALA A 97 4.31 26.82 -34.78
C ALA A 97 4.09 25.84 -33.60
N LYS A 98 5.16 25.27 -33.06
CA LYS A 98 5.14 24.27 -31.96
C LYS A 98 4.67 24.83 -30.63
N THR A 99 4.63 26.15 -30.48
CA THR A 99 4.17 26.82 -29.27
C THR A 99 3.36 28.04 -29.64
N LEU A 100 2.11 28.08 -29.19
CA LEU A 100 1.26 29.26 -29.20
C LEU A 100 1.27 29.85 -27.80
N SER A 101 1.54 31.16 -27.68
CA SER A 101 1.70 31.83 -26.38
C SER A 101 0.90 33.12 -26.34
N THR A 102 0.13 33.31 -25.28
CA THR A 102 -0.57 34.55 -24.95
C THR A 102 -0.26 34.93 -23.50
N PRO A 103 -0.62 36.15 -23.04
CA PRO A 103 -0.48 36.51 -21.63
C PRO A 103 -1.24 35.59 -20.66
N TYR A 104 -2.28 34.89 -21.15
CA TYR A 104 -3.16 34.05 -20.33
C TYR A 104 -2.83 32.56 -20.40
N GLY A 105 -1.88 32.14 -21.23
CA GLY A 105 -1.54 30.72 -21.33
C GLY A 105 -0.69 30.36 -22.54
N LYS A 106 -0.33 29.08 -22.63
CA LYS A 106 0.46 28.53 -23.74
C LYS A 106 -0.06 27.16 -24.14
N SER A 107 -0.20 26.93 -25.44
CA SER A 107 -0.40 25.59 -26.01
C SER A 107 0.89 25.12 -26.65
N LYS A 108 1.35 23.91 -26.30
CA LYS A 108 2.60 23.33 -26.80
C LYS A 108 2.30 22.00 -27.48
N SER A 109 2.73 21.86 -28.72
CA SER A 109 2.65 20.57 -29.40
C SER A 109 3.95 19.80 -29.19
N ARG A 110 3.80 18.52 -28.85
CA ARG A 110 4.92 17.59 -28.71
C ARG A 110 4.62 16.36 -29.56
N ALA A 111 5.34 16.22 -30.67
CA ALA A 111 5.37 14.97 -31.40
C ALA A 111 6.20 13.95 -30.59
N ILE A 112 5.56 12.87 -30.15
CA ILE A 112 6.25 11.71 -29.61
C ILE A 112 6.55 10.80 -30.80
N LYS A 113 7.82 10.51 -31.05
CA LYS A 113 8.22 9.53 -32.08
C LYS A 113 7.73 8.15 -31.65
N GLU A 114 7.61 7.22 -32.59
CA GLU A 114 7.33 5.82 -32.27
C GLU A 114 8.34 5.32 -31.23
N GLN A 115 7.82 4.79 -30.12
CA GLN A 115 8.63 4.25 -29.03
C GLN A 115 8.27 2.78 -28.84
N PRO A 116 9.26 1.89 -28.73
CA PRO A 116 8.99 0.49 -28.44
C PRO A 116 8.37 0.39 -27.04
N LYS A 117 7.13 -0.11 -26.97
CA LYS A 117 6.43 -0.39 -25.71
C LYS A 117 6.39 -1.91 -25.50
N PRO A 118 6.77 -2.42 -24.33
CA PRO A 118 6.66 -3.85 -24.05
C PRO A 118 5.18 -4.22 -23.91
N ALA A 119 4.62 -4.84 -24.95
CA ALA A 119 3.25 -5.33 -24.95
C ALA A 119 3.10 -6.64 -24.14
N ASP A 120 4.13 -7.48 -24.16
CA ASP A 120 4.17 -8.78 -23.47
C ASP A 120 5.54 -8.94 -22.80
N LYS A 121 5.54 -8.86 -21.47
CA LYS A 121 6.76 -8.90 -20.67
C LYS A 121 7.41 -10.28 -20.67
N ASP A 122 6.63 -11.36 -20.77
CA ASP A 122 7.13 -12.73 -20.74
C ASP A 122 7.84 -13.09 -22.05
N LYS A 123 7.26 -12.71 -23.20
CA LYS A 123 7.93 -12.87 -24.49
C LYS A 123 9.20 -12.03 -24.58
N LEU A 124 9.15 -10.79 -24.08
CA LEU A 124 10.33 -9.93 -24.03
C LEU A 124 11.42 -10.56 -23.15
N LEU A 125 11.07 -11.06 -21.96
CA LEU A 125 12.02 -11.69 -21.06
C LEU A 125 12.65 -12.96 -21.65
N LYS A 126 11.87 -13.78 -22.38
CA LYS A 126 12.40 -14.95 -23.11
C LYS A 126 13.39 -14.53 -24.18
N HIS A 127 13.04 -13.54 -25.02
CA HIS A 127 13.92 -13.03 -26.05
C HIS A 127 15.23 -12.46 -25.48
N VAL A 128 15.15 -11.68 -24.39
CA VAL A 128 16.32 -11.11 -23.70
C VAL A 128 17.23 -12.22 -23.15
N LYS A 129 16.65 -13.31 -22.60
CA LYS A 129 17.40 -14.48 -22.12
C LYS A 129 18.04 -15.27 -23.26
N GLU A 130 17.30 -15.54 -24.33
CA GLU A 130 17.79 -16.28 -25.51
C GLU A 130 18.89 -15.49 -26.25
N ALA A 131 18.78 -14.17 -26.30
CA ALA A 131 19.76 -13.28 -26.91
C ALA A 131 20.99 -13.02 -26.01
N GLY A 132 21.03 -13.58 -24.79
CA GLY A 132 22.16 -13.39 -23.86
C GLY A 132 22.30 -11.96 -23.32
N LEU A 133 21.24 -11.15 -23.41
CA LEU A 133 21.19 -9.75 -22.99
C LEU A 133 20.97 -9.62 -21.48
N THR A 134 21.79 -10.32 -20.70
CA THR A 134 21.65 -10.46 -19.23
C THR A 134 21.83 -9.13 -18.49
N GLU A 135 22.50 -8.15 -19.08
CA GLU A 135 22.64 -6.79 -18.53
C GLU A 135 21.29 -6.04 -18.40
N PHE A 136 20.26 -6.45 -19.15
CA PHE A 136 18.91 -5.89 -19.07
C PHE A 136 17.97 -6.71 -18.18
N ILE A 137 18.48 -7.76 -17.54
CA ILE A 137 17.74 -8.58 -16.58
C ILE A 137 18.11 -8.12 -15.18
N LYS A 138 17.11 -7.69 -14.41
CA LYS A 138 17.33 -7.44 -12.98
C LYS A 138 17.45 -8.78 -12.26
N GLU A 139 18.67 -9.12 -11.84
CA GLU A 139 18.90 -10.23 -10.93
C GLU A 139 18.46 -9.82 -9.52
N ASP A 140 17.53 -10.57 -8.95
CA ASP A 140 17.07 -10.37 -7.59
C ASP A 140 17.20 -11.69 -6.83
N VAL A 141 17.63 -11.60 -5.58
CA VAL A 141 17.79 -12.77 -4.73
C VAL A 141 16.40 -13.21 -4.31
N LYS A 142 16.04 -14.46 -4.60
CA LYS A 142 14.81 -15.08 -4.06
C LYS A 142 14.99 -15.38 -2.57
N TRP A 143 15.02 -14.33 -1.75
CA TRP A 143 15.28 -14.42 -0.31
C TRP A 143 14.32 -15.39 0.40
N GLY A 144 13.05 -15.43 -0.02
CA GLY A 144 12.05 -16.33 0.56
C GLY A 144 12.37 -17.82 0.39
N ASP A 145 13.06 -18.20 -0.69
CA ASP A 145 13.51 -19.58 -0.92
C ASP A 145 14.89 -19.81 -0.32
N LEU A 146 15.82 -18.85 -0.46
CA LEU A 146 17.15 -18.92 0.14
C LEU A 146 17.09 -19.05 1.66
N LYS A 147 16.19 -18.33 2.35
CA LYS A 147 16.03 -18.41 3.81
C LYS A 147 15.70 -19.83 4.30
N LYS A 148 15.08 -20.69 3.49
CA LYS A 148 14.72 -22.06 3.88
C LYS A 148 15.89 -23.03 3.87
N SER A 149 16.90 -22.78 3.04
CA SER A 149 18.10 -23.62 2.91
C SER A 149 19.23 -23.19 3.86
N LEU A 150 19.07 -22.04 4.52
CA LEU A 150 20.02 -21.51 5.48
C LEU A 150 19.79 -22.08 6.89
N SER A 151 20.87 -22.43 7.57
CA SER A 151 20.85 -22.89 8.96
C SER A 151 21.75 -22.02 9.84
N ILE A 152 21.35 -21.82 11.10
CA ILE A 152 22.16 -21.07 12.07
C ILE A 152 23.02 -22.08 12.83
N LYS A 153 24.34 -21.97 12.70
CA LYS A 153 25.30 -22.77 13.49
C LYS A 153 26.13 -21.89 14.39
N GLU A 154 26.54 -22.45 15.52
CA GLU A 154 27.44 -21.78 16.45
C GLU A 154 28.86 -22.28 16.21
N VAL A 155 29.76 -21.40 15.77
CA VAL A 155 31.17 -21.69 15.58
C VAL A 155 31.97 -20.72 16.44
N GLY A 156 32.63 -21.21 17.49
CA GLY A 156 33.47 -20.40 18.37
C GLY A 156 32.71 -19.32 19.17
N GLY A 157 31.47 -19.61 19.61
CA GLY A 157 30.65 -18.68 20.41
C GLY A 157 29.99 -17.56 19.60
N LYS A 158 30.05 -17.60 18.26
CA LYS A 158 29.35 -16.68 17.36
C LYS A 158 28.34 -17.45 16.50
N LYS A 159 27.12 -16.95 16.43
CA LYS A 159 26.07 -17.49 15.53
C LYS A 159 26.39 -17.03 14.10
N VAL A 160 26.55 -17.99 13.21
CA VAL A 160 26.80 -17.77 11.78
C VAL A 160 25.73 -18.50 10.96
N VAL A 161 25.25 -17.84 9.91
CA VAL A 161 24.30 -18.43 8.97
C VAL A 161 25.10 -19.22 7.93
N VAL A 162 24.83 -20.51 7.80
CA VAL A 162 25.48 -21.41 6.84
C VAL A 162 24.49 -21.94 5.81
N ASP A 163 24.95 -22.11 4.58
CA ASP A 163 24.20 -22.75 3.49
C ASP A 163 24.19 -24.29 3.61
N GLU A 164 23.56 -24.98 2.64
CA GLU A 164 23.48 -26.45 2.57
C GLU A 164 24.85 -27.13 2.54
N ASN A 165 25.89 -26.42 2.10
CA ASN A 165 27.27 -26.91 2.03
C ASN A 165 28.07 -26.57 3.30
N GLY A 166 27.44 -25.94 4.30
CA GLY A 166 28.09 -25.52 5.53
C GLY A 166 28.98 -24.27 5.38
N GLN A 167 28.89 -23.53 4.26
CA GLN A 167 29.64 -22.29 4.05
C GLN A 167 28.90 -21.11 4.67
N ALA A 168 29.64 -20.22 5.33
CA ALA A 168 29.07 -19.01 5.93
C ALA A 168 28.61 -18.05 4.83
N VAL A 169 27.34 -17.63 4.89
CA VAL A 169 26.75 -16.74 3.88
C VAL A 169 26.97 -15.27 4.28
N PRO A 170 27.73 -14.49 3.51
CA PRO A 170 27.95 -13.08 3.80
C PRO A 170 26.67 -12.25 3.55
N GLY A 171 26.47 -11.20 4.34
CA GLY A 171 25.37 -10.23 4.15
C GLY A 171 24.06 -10.58 4.86
N ILE A 172 24.05 -11.53 5.79
CA ILE A 172 22.87 -11.90 6.58
C ILE A 172 23.03 -11.49 8.03
N GLU A 173 22.05 -10.76 8.56
CA GLU A 173 21.95 -10.43 9.99
C GLU A 173 20.98 -11.41 10.68
N ILE A 174 21.35 -11.86 11.89
CA ILE A 174 20.54 -12.79 12.67
C ILE A 174 19.67 -11.97 13.61
N GLU A 175 18.37 -11.90 13.31
CA GLU A 175 17.40 -11.39 14.27
C GLU A 175 17.35 -12.32 15.50
N PRO A 176 17.41 -11.78 16.73
CA PRO A 176 17.32 -12.59 17.92
C PRO A 176 15.96 -13.29 17.98
N ALA A 177 15.93 -14.47 18.57
CA ALA A 177 14.69 -15.19 18.80
C ALA A 177 13.76 -14.31 19.66
N SER A 178 12.68 -13.81 19.07
CA SER A 178 11.63 -13.06 19.74
C SER A 178 10.32 -13.83 19.67
N THR A 179 9.59 -13.90 20.78
CA THR A 179 8.23 -14.44 20.80
C THR A 179 7.24 -13.29 20.60
N SER A 180 6.51 -13.30 19.48
CA SER A 180 5.40 -12.38 19.23
C SER A 180 4.08 -13.02 19.62
N PHE A 181 3.18 -12.26 20.24
CA PHE A 181 1.83 -12.70 20.57
C PHE A 181 0.82 -12.01 19.66
N LYS A 182 -0.13 -12.78 19.10
CA LYS A 182 -1.22 -12.28 18.28
C LYS A 182 -2.55 -12.59 18.97
N VAL A 183 -3.38 -11.58 19.19
CA VAL A 183 -4.71 -11.74 19.82
C VAL A 183 -5.79 -11.88 18.74
N GLU A 184 -6.34 -13.07 18.64
CA GLU A 184 -7.43 -13.41 17.70
C GLU A 184 -8.73 -13.60 18.47
N VAL A 185 -9.62 -12.62 18.32
CA VAL A 185 -10.99 -12.55 18.86
C VAL A 185 -11.87 -11.84 17.86
#